data_AF-A0A3S6QVH8-F1
#
_entry.id   AF-A0A3S6QVH8-F1
#
_cell.length_a   1.000
_cell.length_b   1.000
_cell.length_c   1.000
_cell.angle_alpha   90.00
_cell.angle_beta   90.00
_cell.angle_gamma   90.00
#
_symmetry.space_group_name_H-M   'P 1'
#
loop_
_entity.id
_entity.type
_entity.pdbx_description
1 polymer ?
#
loop_
_entity_poly.entity_id
_entity_poly.type
_entity_poly.pdbx_seq_one_letter_code
_entity_poly.pdbx_strand_id
1 'polypeptide(L)' 'MTVVEFELVDGKRLHQKFNTGFTEIFRQINRLMITNGSVMVDGHLVAASQIKSLRPISNKQPC' A
#
# COMPACT_ATOMS: atom_id res chain seq x y z
N MET A 1 -0.67 -2.42 14.33
CA MET A 1 0.28 -2.16 13.23
C MET A 1 -0.14 -3.01 12.05
N THR A 2 -0.34 -2.40 10.89
CA THR A 2 -0.82 -3.08 9.66
C THR A 2 0.31 -3.15 8.66
N VAL A 3 0.58 -4.33 8.11
CA VAL A 3 1.47 -4.47 6.95
C VAL A 3 0.61 -4.50 5.70
N VAL A 4 0.93 -3.67 4.72
CA VAL A 4 0.22 -3.63 3.44
C VAL A 4 1.19 -4.01 2.35
N GLU A 5 0.76 -4.91 1.48
CA GLU A 5 1.42 -5.18 0.22
C GLU A 5 0.83 -4.30 -0.88
N PHE A 6 1.71 -3.67 -1.63
CA PHE A 6 1.45 -2.89 -2.83
C PHE A 6 1.92 -3.71 -4.01
N GLU A 7 0.99 -4.20 -4.83
CA GLU A 7 1.31 -4.76 -6.14
C GLU A 7 1.30 -3.61 -7.15
N LEU A 8 2.42 -3.42 -7.84
CA LEU A 8 2.53 -2.43 -8.90
C LEU A 8 2.11 -3.04 -10.24
N VAL A 9 1.79 -2.18 -11.21
CA VAL A 9 1.40 -2.58 -12.58
C VAL A 9 2.49 -3.37 -13.31
N ASP A 10 3.75 -3.17 -12.94
CA ASP A 10 4.91 -3.92 -13.47
C ASP A 10 5.11 -5.30 -12.80
N GLY A 11 4.24 -5.65 -11.84
CA GLY A 11 4.30 -6.90 -11.08
C GLY A 11 5.20 -6.84 -9.84
N LYS A 12 5.90 -5.73 -9.57
CA LYS A 12 6.70 -5.56 -8.36
C LYS A 12 5.79 -5.49 -7.13
N ARG A 13 6.18 -6.18 -6.06
CA ARG A 13 5.48 -6.13 -4.77
C ARG A 13 6.33 -5.39 -3.76
N LEU A 14 5.76 -4.38 -3.13
CA LEU A 14 6.38 -3.61 -2.04
C LEU A 14 5.59 -3.81 -0.75
N HIS A 15 6.28 -3.81 0.38
CA HIS A 15 5.66 -4.00 1.69
C HIS A 15 5.93 -2.80 2.57
N GLN A 16 4.88 -2.19 3.11
CA GLN A 16 5.01 -1.05 4.02
C GLN A 16 4.24 -1.30 5.31
N LYS A 17 4.90 -0.99 6.43
CA LYS A 17 4.30 -1.01 7.76
C LYS A 17 3.64 0.33 8.04
N PHE A 18 2.42 0.29 8.55
CA PHE A 18 1.64 1.45 8.96
C PHE A 18 1.18 1.30 10.41
N ASN A 19 1.20 2.42 11.13
CA ASN A 19 0.72 2.50 12.50
C ASN A 19 -0.81 2.68 12.59
N THR A 20 -1.52 2.71 11.45
CA THR A 20 -2.97 2.86 11.36
C THR A 20 -3.64 1.61 10.77
N GLY A 21 -4.98 1.57 10.80
CA GLY A 21 -5.78 0.47 10.26
C GLY A 21 -5.85 0.49 8.71
N PHE A 22 -6.08 -0.67 8.11
CA PHE A 22 -6.13 -0.82 6.65
C PHE A 22 -7.16 0.10 5.97
N THR A 23 -8.34 0.29 6.56
CA THR A 23 -9.39 1.18 6.02
C THR A 23 -8.90 2.61 5.84
N GLU A 24 -8.15 3.14 6.80
CA GLU A 24 -7.62 4.50 6.74
C GLU A 24 -6.50 4.61 5.69
N ILE A 25 -5.63 3.61 5.60
CA ILE A 25 -4.60 3.52 4.57
C ILE A 25 -5.25 3.53 3.19
N PHE A 26 -6.24 2.66 2.97
CA PHE A 26 -6.96 2.57 1.71
C PHE A 26 -7.62 3.90 1.35
N ARG A 27 -8.26 4.59 2.31
CA ARG A 27 -8.85 5.92 2.10
C ARG A 27 -7.83 6.95 1.63
N GLN A 28 -6.64 6.97 2.24
CA GLN A 28 -5.57 7.88 1.87
C GLN A 28 -5.02 7.59 0.46
N ILE A 29 -4.75 6.32 0.14
CA ILE A 29 -4.27 5.94 -1.19
C ILE A 29 -5.33 6.24 -2.25
N ASN A 30 -6.60 5.95 -1.98
CA ASN A 30 -7.69 6.25 -2.91
C ASN A 30 -7.81 7.76 -3.21
N ARG A 31 -7.58 8.61 -2.19
CA ARG A 31 -7.48 10.06 -2.42
C ARG A 31 -6.32 10.42 -3.34
N LEU A 32 -5.16 9.79 -3.17
CA LEU A 32 -4.00 10.02 -4.04
C LEU A 32 -4.28 9.56 -5.49
N MET A 33 -5.03 8.48 -5.71
CA MET A 33 -5.46 8.06 -7.05
C MET A 33 -6.24 9.16 -7.76
N ILE A 34 -7.19 9.79 -7.06
CA ILE A 34 -8.05 10.85 -7.61
C ILE A 34 -7.24 12.12 -7.92
N THR A 35 -6.25 12.43 -7.09
CA THR A 35 -5.43 13.65 -7.25
C THR A 35 -4.16 13.44 -8.06
N ASN A 36 -3.96 12.26 -8.69
CA ASN A 36 -2.70 11.87 -9.33
C ASN A 36 -1.46 12.05 -8.43
N GLY A 37 -1.63 11.78 -7.14
CA GLY A 37 -0.59 11.87 -6.13
C GLY A 37 0.38 10.68 -6.16
N SER A 38 1.42 10.78 -5.33
CA SER A 38 2.39 9.71 -5.10
C SER A 38 2.47 9.37 -3.61
N VAL A 39 2.83 8.15 -3.29
CA VAL A 39 3.05 7.65 -1.93
C VAL A 39 4.44 7.07 -1.79
N MET A 40 5.06 7.28 -0.63
CA MET A 40 6.33 6.63 -0.30
C MET A 40 6.06 5.24 0.28
N VAL A 41 6.58 4.21 -0.37
CA VAL A 41 6.42 2.80 0.01
C VAL A 41 7.80 2.16 0.06
N ASP A 42 8.23 1.73 1.24
CA ASP A 42 9.54 1.09 1.46
C ASP A 42 10.71 1.90 0.87
N GLY A 43 10.71 3.21 1.11
CA GLY A 43 11.72 4.14 0.57
C GLY A 43 11.60 4.47 -0.92
N HIS A 44 10.62 3.90 -1.63
CA HIS A 44 10.36 4.18 -3.05
C HIS A 44 9.19 5.14 -3.20
N LEU A 45 9.36 6.18 -4.02
CA LEU A 45 8.24 7.04 -4.40
C LEU A 45 7.44 6.34 -5.51
N VAL A 46 6.20 5.95 -5.20
CA VAL A 46 5.30 5.23 -6.10
C VAL A 46 4.15 6.15 -6.47
N ALA A 47 3.96 6.42 -7.75
CA ALA A 47 2.76 7.11 -8.22
C ALA A 47 1.54 6.25 -7.94
N ALA A 48 0.46 6.83 -7.43
CA ALA A 48 -0.74 6.07 -7.09
C ALA A 48 -1.27 5.29 -8.31
N SER A 49 -1.22 5.88 -9.50
CA SER A 49 -1.59 5.24 -10.78
C SER A 49 -0.80 3.97 -11.14
N GLN A 50 0.38 3.76 -10.54
CA GLN A 50 1.17 2.54 -10.72
C GLN A 50 0.76 1.42 -9.76
N ILE A 51 -0.11 1.70 -8.78
CA ILE A 51 -0.62 0.70 -7.84
C ILE A 51 -1.74 -0.08 -8.53
N LYS A 52 -1.48 -1.36 -8.76
CA LYS A 52 -2.46 -2.30 -9.31
C LYS A 52 -3.38 -2.85 -8.23
N SER A 53 -2.84 -3.22 -7.07
CA SER A 53 -3.62 -3.75 -5.96
C SER A 53 -2.98 -3.45 -4.60
N LEU A 54 -3.84 -3.39 -3.56
CA LEU A 54 -3.45 -3.15 -2.17
C LEU A 54 -4.10 -4.23 -1.30
N ARG A 55 -3.32 -4.92 -0.48
CA ARG A 55 -3.86 -5.93 0.43
C ARG A 55 -3.20 -5.90 1.80
N PRO A 56 -3.96 -5.99 2.90
CA PRO A 56 -3.38 -6.16 4.22
C PRO A 56 -2.81 -7.58 4.31
N ILE A 57 -1.56 -7.68 4.74
CA ILE A 57 -0.92 -8.96 5.02
C ILE A 57 -1.12 -9.22 6.50
N SER A 58 -1.95 -10.21 6.82
CA SER A 58 -1.96 -10.75 8.18
C SER A 58 -0.71 -11.59 8.32
N ASN A 59 0.18 -11.25 9.26
CA ASN A 59 1.15 -12.22 9.76
C ASN A 59 0.31 -13.35 10.37
N LYS A 60 -0.03 -14.36 9.58
CA LYS A 60 -0.37 -15.67 10.13
C LYS A 60 0.89 -16.15 10.82
N GLN A 61 1.02 -15.83 12.11
CA GLN A 61 1.85 -16.64 12.98
C GLN A 61 1.34 -18.08 12.83
N PRO A 62 2.20 -19.05 12.49
CA PRO A 62 1.85 -20.44 12.68
C PRO A 62 1.63 -20.61 14.19
N CYS A 63 0.42 -21.00 14.56
CA CYS A 63 0.04 -21.38 15.92
C CYS A 63 0.83 -22.60 16.39
#